data_AF-A0A8C3M677-F1
#
_entry.id   AF-A0A8C3M677-F1
#
_cell.length_a   1.000
_cell.length_b   1.000
_cell.length_c   1.000
_cell.angle_alpha   90.00
_cell.angle_beta   90.00
_cell.angle_gamma   90.00
#
_symmetry.space_group_name_H-M   'P 1'
#
loop_
_entity.id
_entity.type
_entity.pdbx_description
1 polymer ?
#
loop_
_entity_poly.entity_id
_entity_poly.type
_entity_poly.pdbx_seq_one_letter_code
_entity_poly.pdbx_strand_id
1 'polypeptide(L)'
;MAKKVAIIGGGSSGLCAIKACLQEGLQPVCFERTGDIGGLWRFEEHPEDGRASIYRSVIINTSKEMMCFSDFPIPEDFPNYMHNSKIMEYFRMYAQHFDLLRHIRFRTSVCRVSKRPDFASSGQWEVVTESEGKQEAAVFDAVLVCSGHHTNAHLPLSSFPGIEKFKGRYLHSRDYKDAQAFTDKRVVVIGIGNSGSDLAVEISQTAQQVFLSTRRGAWIFNRVGDQGYPIDTILTTRLKTFLQGLLSSSITCDYMEKKLNARFDHSRYGLKPKHRVFQQHPTVNDDLPNRIISGRVRVKPNIQEFTETSAIFEDGTREDVDAIVFATGYSFSFPFLEGCVKVVENQIPLYKFMFPPELEKPTLAFIGLIQPLGAIMPISELQSRWATRVFKGLNELPLQHDMEADIEEKKEAMAKRYVKSQRHTIQVDYIPYMDELARQLGVKPNLLSLFLTDPRLAMEVALGPCTPYQYRLRGPGAWAGAREAILTQQQRILKPLQTRPVEESTSAPAMPLIFKLIGAVAILAAIFTYL
;
A
#
# COMPACT_ATOMS: atom_id res chain seq x y z
N MET A 1 0.00 -25.98 26.11
CA MET A 1 0.47 -26.28 24.74
C MET A 1 0.47 -24.97 23.95
N ALA A 2 1.44 -24.73 23.06
CA ALA A 2 1.47 -23.50 22.27
C ALA A 2 0.32 -23.50 21.25
N LYS A 3 -0.37 -22.36 21.07
CA LYS A 3 -1.51 -22.25 20.14
C LYS A 3 -1.02 -22.38 18.69
N LYS A 4 -1.71 -23.19 17.89
CA LYS A 4 -1.45 -23.44 16.47
C LYS A 4 -2.22 -22.43 15.62
N VAL A 5 -1.53 -21.71 14.74
CA VAL A 5 -2.12 -20.64 13.92
C VAL A 5 -2.02 -20.98 12.44
N ALA A 6 -3.14 -21.00 11.73
CA ALA A 6 -3.14 -21.11 10.27
C ALA A 6 -2.91 -19.74 9.64
N ILE A 7 -2.03 -19.65 8.65
CA ILE A 7 -1.75 -18.42 7.89
C ILE A 7 -2.06 -18.70 6.42
N ILE A 8 -2.99 -17.94 5.84
CA ILE A 8 -3.47 -18.19 4.47
C ILE A 8 -2.76 -17.25 3.50
N GLY A 9 -1.75 -17.75 2.79
CA GLY A 9 -0.94 -17.03 1.80
C GLY A 9 0.45 -16.64 2.32
N GLY A 10 1.48 -16.91 1.50
CA GLY A 10 2.90 -16.62 1.74
C GLY A 10 3.39 -15.32 1.11
N GLY A 11 2.50 -14.34 0.92
CA GLY A 11 2.85 -12.98 0.49
C GLY A 11 3.51 -12.15 1.60
N SER A 12 3.71 -10.84 1.37
CA SER A 12 4.35 -9.95 2.36
C SER A 12 3.64 -9.97 3.73
N SER A 13 2.30 -9.99 3.73
CA SER A 13 1.49 -10.14 4.96
C SER A 13 1.71 -11.48 5.65
N GLY A 14 1.82 -12.57 4.88
CA GLY A 14 2.04 -13.91 5.41
C GLY A 14 3.40 -14.07 6.06
N LEU A 15 4.46 -13.54 5.43
CA LEU A 15 5.82 -13.59 5.97
C LEU A 15 5.91 -12.88 7.33
N CYS A 16 5.37 -11.65 7.45
CA CYS A 16 5.39 -10.96 8.74
C CYS A 16 4.44 -11.60 9.77
N ALA A 17 3.35 -12.24 9.34
CA ALA A 17 2.47 -13.02 10.21
C ALA A 17 3.19 -14.24 10.81
N ILE A 18 3.93 -15.02 10.00
CA ILE A 18 4.72 -16.15 10.48
C ILE A 18 5.70 -15.65 11.54
N LYS A 19 6.47 -14.61 11.23
CA LYS A 19 7.45 -14.04 12.17
C LYS A 19 6.79 -13.54 13.46
N ALA A 20 5.67 -12.83 13.37
CA ALA A 20 4.94 -12.34 14.54
C ALA A 20 4.44 -13.50 15.42
N CYS A 21 3.98 -14.61 14.82
CA CYS A 21 3.61 -15.81 15.55
C CYS A 21 4.81 -16.38 16.32
N LEU A 22 5.96 -16.52 15.66
CA LEU A 22 7.18 -17.03 16.28
C LEU A 22 7.67 -16.12 17.42
N GLN A 23 7.67 -14.79 17.23
CA GLN A 23 8.06 -13.81 18.26
C GLN A 23 7.17 -13.88 19.51
N GLU A 24 5.91 -14.30 19.36
CA GLU A 24 4.98 -14.48 20.45
C GLU A 24 4.89 -15.93 20.96
N GLY A 25 5.72 -16.86 20.45
CA GLY A 25 5.74 -18.25 20.90
C GLY A 25 4.52 -19.08 20.45
N LEU A 26 3.88 -18.68 19.35
CA LEU A 26 2.82 -19.44 18.68
C LEU A 26 3.43 -20.42 17.66
N GLN A 27 2.64 -21.40 17.21
CA GLN A 27 3.06 -22.39 16.21
C GLN A 27 2.38 -22.10 14.86
N PRO A 28 3.03 -21.33 13.95
CA PRO A 28 2.44 -21.02 12.65
C PRO A 28 2.53 -22.20 11.68
N VAL A 29 1.47 -22.39 10.88
CA VAL A 29 1.48 -23.16 9.64
C VAL A 29 0.92 -22.27 8.54
N CYS A 30 1.75 -21.91 7.57
CA CYS A 30 1.37 -21.11 6.43
C CYS A 30 1.04 -22.02 5.24
N PHE A 31 -0.07 -21.74 4.57
CA PHE A 31 -0.50 -22.41 3.36
C PHE A 31 -0.36 -21.45 2.19
N GLU A 32 0.51 -21.79 1.24
CA GLU A 32 0.75 -21.01 0.02
C GLU A 32 0.31 -21.82 -1.20
N ARG A 33 -0.63 -21.26 -1.97
CA ARG A 33 -1.22 -21.95 -3.12
C ARG A 33 -0.20 -22.20 -4.24
N THR A 34 0.82 -21.34 -4.36
CA THR A 34 1.84 -21.41 -5.41
C THR A 34 3.12 -22.11 -4.93
N GLY A 35 4.13 -22.20 -5.81
CA GLY A 35 5.39 -22.89 -5.52
C GLY A 35 6.46 -22.08 -4.79
N ASP A 36 6.22 -20.80 -4.47
CA ASP A 36 7.21 -19.92 -3.82
C ASP A 36 6.49 -18.79 -3.05
N ILE A 37 7.22 -18.01 -2.26
CA ILE A 37 6.72 -16.88 -1.46
C ILE A 37 6.47 -15.62 -2.33
N GLY A 38 6.06 -14.53 -1.66
CA GLY A 38 6.08 -13.17 -2.19
C GLY A 38 4.80 -12.70 -2.85
N GLY A 39 3.96 -13.63 -3.32
CA GLY A 39 2.62 -13.34 -3.85
C GLY A 39 2.66 -12.38 -5.04
N LEU A 40 2.15 -11.16 -4.84
CA LEU A 40 2.08 -10.10 -5.85
C LEU A 40 3.45 -9.71 -6.41
N TRP A 41 4.49 -9.71 -5.57
CA TRP A 41 5.81 -9.21 -5.96
C TRP A 41 6.64 -10.24 -6.74
N ARG A 42 6.20 -11.50 -6.77
CA ARG A 42 6.83 -12.53 -7.60
C ARG A 42 6.29 -12.42 -9.02
N PHE A 43 7.04 -11.73 -9.89
CA PHE A 43 6.72 -11.69 -11.31
C PHE A 43 6.78 -13.10 -11.91
N GLU A 44 5.76 -13.45 -12.68
CA GLU A 44 5.71 -14.62 -13.55
C GLU A 44 5.21 -14.16 -14.93
N GLU A 45 5.68 -14.81 -16.00
CA GLU A 45 5.26 -14.50 -17.37
C GLU A 45 3.76 -14.71 -17.59
N HIS A 46 3.20 -15.75 -16.98
CA HIS A 46 1.80 -16.10 -17.13
C HIS A 46 1.03 -15.77 -15.84
N PRO A 47 -0.12 -15.09 -15.93
CA PRO A 47 -1.00 -14.93 -14.77
C PRO A 47 -1.42 -16.29 -14.22
N GLU A 48 -1.23 -16.50 -12.92
CA GLU A 48 -1.71 -17.69 -12.22
C GLU A 48 -3.04 -17.39 -11.54
N ASP A 49 -3.99 -18.32 -11.61
CA ASP A 49 -5.26 -18.15 -10.92
C ASP A 49 -5.08 -18.08 -9.41
N GLY A 50 -5.87 -17.18 -8.79
CA GLY A 50 -5.85 -16.90 -7.36
C GLY A 50 -4.57 -16.30 -6.79
N ARG A 51 -3.63 -15.88 -7.65
CA ARG A 51 -2.51 -14.98 -7.27
C ARG A 51 -2.59 -13.68 -8.06
N ALA A 52 -2.26 -12.57 -7.41
CA ALA A 52 -2.15 -11.28 -8.08
C ALA A 52 -1.06 -11.33 -9.16
N SER A 53 -1.32 -10.68 -10.29
CA SER A 53 -0.39 -10.60 -11.42
C SER A 53 0.12 -9.18 -11.56
N ILE A 54 1.43 -9.07 -11.80
CA ILE A 54 2.10 -7.80 -12.10
C ILE A 54 2.74 -7.87 -13.48
N TYR A 55 3.05 -6.70 -14.03
CA TYR A 55 3.83 -6.55 -15.25
C TYR A 55 5.32 -6.45 -14.95
N ARG A 56 6.15 -6.77 -15.94
CA ARG A 56 7.58 -7.01 -15.73
C ARG A 56 8.27 -5.81 -15.12
N SER A 57 7.93 -4.61 -15.57
CA SER A 57 8.60 -3.35 -15.27
C SER A 57 8.22 -2.71 -13.92
N VAL A 58 7.32 -3.31 -13.13
CA VAL A 58 6.79 -2.66 -11.91
C VAL A 58 7.93 -2.23 -10.98
N ILE A 59 7.95 -0.93 -10.68
CA ILE A 59 8.76 -0.31 -9.61
C ILE A 59 7.80 0.16 -8.53
N ILE A 60 8.10 -0.15 -7.27
CA ILE A 60 7.26 0.22 -6.13
C ILE A 60 7.13 1.75 -5.99
N ASN A 61 6.01 2.22 -5.43
CA ASN A 61 5.72 3.65 -5.22
C ASN A 61 6.11 4.18 -3.83
N THR A 62 6.73 3.35 -2.99
CA THR A 62 7.15 3.68 -1.63
C THR A 62 8.63 3.39 -1.45
N SER A 63 9.35 4.28 -0.79
CA SER A 63 10.80 4.21 -0.63
C SER A 63 11.24 3.14 0.35
N LYS A 64 12.46 2.62 0.17
CA LYS A 64 13.00 1.49 0.92
C LYS A 64 12.92 1.67 2.44
N GLU A 65 13.29 2.84 2.97
CA GLU A 65 13.26 3.10 4.42
C GLU A 65 11.82 3.25 4.95
N MET A 66 10.85 3.58 4.10
CA MET A 66 9.44 3.72 4.47
C MET A 66 8.65 2.42 4.35
N MET A 67 9.16 1.45 3.58
CA MET A 67 8.46 0.19 3.26
C MET A 67 9.07 -1.07 3.89
N CYS A 68 10.27 -1.00 4.46
CA CYS A 68 10.89 -2.15 5.11
C CYS A 68 10.07 -2.63 6.34
N PHE A 69 10.36 -3.84 6.81
CA PHE A 69 9.89 -4.28 8.11
C PHE A 69 10.65 -3.54 9.23
N SER A 70 9.97 -3.31 10.36
CA SER A 70 10.43 -2.41 11.44
C SER A 70 11.71 -2.84 12.15
N ASP A 71 12.12 -4.09 12.03
CA ASP A 71 13.35 -4.63 12.61
C ASP A 71 14.25 -5.33 11.58
N PHE A 72 14.07 -5.00 10.29
CA PHE A 72 14.89 -5.55 9.21
C PHE A 72 15.04 -4.51 8.07
N PRO A 73 15.99 -3.56 8.18
CA PRO A 73 16.26 -2.58 7.13
C PRO A 73 16.55 -3.24 5.78
N ILE A 74 16.14 -2.58 4.70
CA ILE A 74 16.55 -2.98 3.34
C ILE A 74 18.06 -2.66 3.18
N PRO A 75 18.84 -3.49 2.46
CA PRO A 75 20.27 -3.26 2.26
C PRO A 75 20.61 -1.84 1.78
N GLU A 76 21.74 -1.31 2.25
CA GLU A 76 22.11 0.08 2.00
C GLU A 76 22.37 0.38 0.51
N ASP A 77 22.79 -0.62 -0.25
CA ASP A 77 23.10 -0.56 -1.69
C ASP A 77 21.84 -0.69 -2.57
N PHE A 78 20.70 -1.10 -2.02
CA PHE A 78 19.45 -1.18 -2.79
C PHE A 78 18.93 0.22 -3.16
N PRO A 79 18.31 0.38 -4.34
CA PRO A 79 17.74 1.66 -4.75
C PRO A 79 16.56 2.06 -3.86
N ASN A 80 16.31 3.37 -3.73
CA ASN A 80 15.20 3.87 -2.90
C ASN A 80 13.84 3.37 -3.40
N TYR A 81 13.61 3.34 -4.71
CA TYR A 81 12.43 2.73 -5.32
C TYR A 81 12.86 1.49 -6.08
N MET A 82 12.40 0.33 -5.61
CA MET A 82 12.85 -0.96 -6.08
C MET A 82 11.95 -1.52 -7.18
N HIS A 83 12.59 -2.08 -8.20
CA HIS A 83 11.94 -3.02 -9.12
C HIS A 83 11.38 -4.23 -8.35
N ASN A 84 10.30 -4.83 -8.84
CA ASN A 84 9.65 -5.99 -8.20
C ASN A 84 10.63 -7.14 -7.86
N SER A 85 11.63 -7.40 -8.70
CA SER A 85 12.67 -8.40 -8.43
C SER A 85 13.52 -8.08 -7.20
N LYS A 86 13.83 -6.80 -6.94
CA LYS A 86 14.56 -6.36 -5.73
C LYS A 86 13.69 -6.44 -4.48
N ILE A 87 12.38 -6.22 -4.60
CA ILE A 87 11.43 -6.49 -3.51
C ILE A 87 11.43 -7.99 -3.16
N MET A 88 11.41 -8.86 -4.17
CA MET A 88 11.49 -10.31 -3.95
C MET A 88 12.80 -10.75 -3.32
N GLU A 89 13.92 -10.15 -3.73
CA GLU A 89 15.23 -10.38 -3.10
C GLU A 89 15.18 -10.04 -1.61
N TYR A 90 14.62 -8.88 -1.23
CA TYR A 90 14.43 -8.50 0.16
C TYR A 90 13.51 -9.47 0.93
N PHE A 91 12.41 -9.94 0.33
CA PHE A 91 11.54 -10.93 0.97
C PHE A 91 12.22 -12.28 1.19
N ARG A 92 13.07 -12.73 0.27
CA ARG A 92 13.88 -13.94 0.46
C ARG A 92 14.91 -13.74 1.57
N MET A 93 15.58 -12.58 1.63
CA MET A 93 16.48 -12.23 2.73
C MET A 93 15.75 -12.26 4.08
N TYR A 94 14.56 -11.67 4.16
CA TYR A 94 13.74 -11.67 5.37
C TYR A 94 13.32 -13.09 5.79
N ALA A 95 12.83 -13.88 4.83
CA ALA A 95 12.41 -15.26 5.09
C ALA A 95 13.56 -16.16 5.53
N GLN A 96 14.76 -15.97 4.97
CA GLN A 96 15.97 -16.68 5.38
C GLN A 96 16.45 -16.23 6.76
N HIS A 97 16.54 -14.91 7.01
CA HIS A 97 17.05 -14.36 8.26
C HIS A 97 16.23 -14.81 9.47
N PHE A 98 14.90 -14.87 9.34
CA PHE A 98 14.00 -15.30 10.41
C PHE A 98 13.56 -16.77 10.33
N ASP A 99 14.17 -17.57 9.44
CA ASP A 99 13.88 -19.00 9.21
C ASP A 99 12.36 -19.29 9.04
N LEU A 100 11.72 -18.52 8.17
CA LEU A 100 10.26 -18.55 7.98
C LEU A 100 9.81 -19.69 7.06
N LEU A 101 10.66 -20.10 6.12
CA LEU A 101 10.28 -21.01 5.02
C LEU A 101 9.85 -22.39 5.51
N ARG A 102 10.43 -22.90 6.61
CA ARG A 102 10.06 -24.20 7.21
C ARG A 102 8.61 -24.25 7.72
N HIS A 103 7.97 -23.09 7.89
CA HIS A 103 6.58 -22.98 8.33
C HIS A 103 5.59 -22.90 7.16
N ILE A 104 6.07 -22.94 5.91
CA ILE A 104 5.25 -22.77 4.71
C ILE A 104 5.07 -24.12 4.00
N ARG A 105 3.80 -24.45 3.74
CA ARG A 105 3.41 -25.54 2.85
C ARG A 105 3.04 -24.94 1.50
N PHE A 106 3.96 -25.05 0.54
CA PHE A 106 3.75 -24.63 -0.85
C PHE A 106 2.79 -25.56 -1.58
N ARG A 107 2.26 -25.11 -2.72
CA ARG A 107 1.30 -25.86 -3.54
C ARG A 107 0.14 -26.43 -2.71
N THR A 108 -0.28 -25.68 -1.71
CA THR A 108 -1.31 -26.07 -0.76
C THR A 108 -2.34 -24.94 -0.68
N SER A 109 -3.47 -25.13 -1.34
CA SER A 109 -4.55 -24.15 -1.37
C SER A 109 -5.47 -24.36 -0.17
N VAL A 110 -5.91 -23.29 0.48
CA VAL A 110 -6.98 -23.36 1.49
C VAL A 110 -8.32 -23.31 0.78
N CYS A 111 -9.09 -24.38 0.91
CA CYS A 111 -10.39 -24.54 0.26
C CYS A 111 -11.53 -24.09 1.17
N ARG A 112 -11.42 -24.37 2.47
CA ARG A 112 -12.46 -24.04 3.46
C ARG A 112 -11.85 -23.72 4.82
N VAL A 113 -12.46 -22.76 5.49
CA VAL A 113 -12.22 -22.38 6.88
C VAL A 113 -13.59 -22.21 7.53
N SER A 114 -13.89 -23.06 8.50
CA SER A 114 -15.17 -23.09 9.19
C SER A 114 -14.97 -23.10 10.70
N LYS A 115 -15.90 -22.45 11.42
CA LYS A 115 -15.97 -22.55 12.89
C LYS A 115 -16.19 -24.02 13.26
N ARG A 116 -15.47 -24.54 14.25
CA ARG A 116 -15.81 -25.87 14.80
C ARG A 116 -17.15 -25.82 15.55
N PRO A 117 -17.84 -26.96 15.73
CA PRO A 117 -19.09 -27.00 16.50
C PRO A 117 -18.96 -26.45 17.93
N ASP A 118 -17.77 -26.56 18.54
CA ASP A 118 -17.46 -26.06 19.88
C ASP A 118 -16.86 -24.63 19.89
N PHE A 119 -16.94 -23.88 18.79
CA PHE A 119 -16.25 -22.57 18.64
C PHE A 119 -16.54 -21.57 19.77
N ALA A 120 -17.78 -21.53 20.29
CA ALA A 120 -18.14 -20.62 21.37
C ALA A 120 -17.30 -20.84 22.66
N SER A 121 -16.81 -22.07 22.90
CA SER A 121 -15.92 -22.39 24.01
C SER A 121 -14.45 -22.49 23.56
N SER A 122 -14.18 -23.16 22.44
CA SER A 122 -12.83 -23.46 21.96
C SER A 122 -12.16 -22.31 21.19
N GLY A 123 -12.94 -21.54 20.43
CA GLY A 123 -12.47 -20.56 19.45
C GLY A 123 -11.73 -21.17 18.25
N GLN A 124 -11.83 -22.49 18.03
CA GLN A 124 -11.04 -23.22 17.05
C GLN A 124 -11.70 -23.32 15.68
N TRP A 125 -10.86 -23.45 14.67
CA TRP A 125 -11.23 -23.52 13.26
C TRP A 125 -10.88 -24.87 12.67
N GLU A 126 -11.74 -25.41 11.81
CA GLU A 126 -11.38 -26.45 10.87
C GLU A 126 -10.91 -25.78 9.57
N VAL A 127 -9.70 -26.13 9.13
CA VAL A 127 -9.11 -25.64 7.87
C VAL A 127 -8.94 -26.83 6.94
N VAL A 128 -9.63 -26.79 5.81
CA VAL A 128 -9.52 -27.78 4.73
C VAL A 128 -8.58 -27.23 3.67
N THR A 129 -7.55 -27.98 3.37
CA THR A 129 -6.54 -27.64 2.36
C THR A 129 -6.46 -28.70 1.28
N GLU A 130 -6.11 -28.29 0.07
CA GLU A 130 -5.87 -29.19 -1.06
C GLU A 130 -4.42 -29.07 -1.55
N SER A 131 -3.77 -30.21 -1.71
CA SER A 131 -2.45 -30.33 -2.35
C SER A 131 -2.42 -31.58 -3.23
N GLU A 132 -1.94 -31.44 -4.47
CA GLU A 132 -1.86 -32.54 -5.45
C GLU A 132 -3.18 -33.32 -5.61
N GLY A 133 -4.32 -32.61 -5.57
CA GLY A 133 -5.67 -33.18 -5.69
C GLY A 133 -6.18 -33.92 -4.45
N LYS A 134 -5.43 -33.92 -3.34
CA LYS A 134 -5.83 -34.52 -2.06
C LYS A 134 -6.22 -33.43 -1.08
N GLN A 135 -7.37 -33.63 -0.43
CA GLN A 135 -7.84 -32.74 0.62
C GLN A 135 -7.50 -33.28 2.01
N GLU A 136 -7.03 -32.39 2.88
CA GLU A 136 -6.75 -32.64 4.28
C GLU A 136 -7.45 -31.61 5.14
N ALA A 137 -8.07 -32.05 6.23
CA ALA A 137 -8.65 -31.17 7.25
C ALA A 137 -7.76 -31.16 8.49
N ALA A 138 -7.50 -29.98 9.04
CA ALA A 138 -6.75 -29.82 10.28
C ALA A 138 -7.35 -28.73 11.17
N VAL A 139 -7.24 -28.93 12.48
CA VAL A 139 -7.73 -27.98 13.49
C VAL A 139 -6.63 -26.96 13.83
N PHE A 140 -7.06 -25.71 14.01
CA PHE A 140 -6.23 -24.57 14.40
C PHE A 140 -6.90 -23.73 15.48
N ASP A 141 -6.09 -23.14 16.37
CA ASP A 141 -6.56 -22.28 17.46
C ASP A 141 -6.87 -20.86 16.98
N ALA A 142 -6.26 -20.44 15.88
CA ALA A 142 -6.55 -19.16 15.23
C ALA A 142 -6.15 -19.16 13.76
N VAL A 143 -6.66 -18.18 13.01
CA VAL A 143 -6.45 -18.03 11.57
C VAL A 143 -6.06 -16.58 11.23
N LEU A 144 -5.01 -16.41 10.42
CA LEU A 144 -4.59 -15.15 9.81
C LEU A 144 -4.80 -15.21 8.29
N VAL A 145 -5.69 -14.36 7.77
CA VAL A 145 -6.00 -14.27 6.34
C VAL A 145 -5.06 -13.29 5.67
N CYS A 146 -4.16 -13.79 4.82
CA CYS A 146 -3.10 -13.04 4.14
C CYS A 146 -3.19 -13.18 2.60
N SER A 147 -4.38 -13.46 2.06
CA SER A 147 -4.60 -13.83 0.64
C SER A 147 -4.54 -12.66 -0.35
N GLY A 148 -4.35 -11.43 0.13
CA GLY A 148 -4.32 -10.22 -0.69
C GLY A 148 -5.70 -9.79 -1.23
N HIS A 149 -5.71 -8.69 -1.99
CA HIS A 149 -6.94 -8.05 -2.49
C HIS A 149 -6.79 -7.43 -3.89
N HIS A 150 -5.74 -7.80 -4.63
CA HIS A 150 -5.45 -7.36 -6.00
C HIS A 150 -5.39 -8.54 -6.98
N THR A 151 -6.26 -9.52 -6.76
CA THR A 151 -6.26 -10.78 -7.50
C THR A 151 -7.40 -10.85 -8.51
N ASN A 152 -8.62 -10.57 -8.08
CA ASN A 152 -9.81 -10.71 -8.93
C ASN A 152 -9.98 -9.45 -9.78
N ALA A 153 -9.79 -9.57 -11.09
CA ALA A 153 -9.92 -8.43 -12.01
C ALA A 153 -11.36 -7.87 -11.98
N HIS A 154 -11.49 -6.54 -11.86
CA HIS A 154 -12.79 -5.87 -12.00
C HIS A 154 -12.93 -5.35 -13.43
N LEU A 155 -13.69 -6.07 -14.26
CA LEU A 155 -13.87 -5.78 -15.68
C LEU A 155 -15.34 -5.39 -15.98
N PRO A 156 -15.71 -4.10 -15.87
CA PRO A 156 -17.09 -3.65 -15.98
C PRO A 156 -17.54 -3.48 -17.44
N LEU A 157 -17.56 -4.57 -18.22
CA LEU A 157 -17.88 -4.55 -19.65
C LEU A 157 -19.26 -3.94 -19.95
N SER A 158 -20.23 -4.13 -19.06
CA SER A 158 -21.57 -3.54 -19.17
C SER A 158 -21.60 -2.01 -19.16
N SER A 159 -20.52 -1.36 -18.71
CA SER A 159 -20.37 0.11 -18.73
C SER A 159 -19.78 0.64 -20.05
N PHE A 160 -19.48 -0.24 -21.01
CA PHE A 160 -18.86 0.11 -22.29
C PHE A 160 -19.69 -0.46 -23.45
N PRO A 161 -20.76 0.23 -23.87
CA PRO A 161 -21.60 -0.22 -24.98
C PRO A 161 -20.78 -0.52 -26.23
N GLY A 162 -21.15 -1.57 -26.98
CA GLY A 162 -20.50 -1.93 -28.23
C GLY A 162 -19.18 -2.68 -28.08
N ILE A 163 -18.69 -2.93 -26.86
CA ILE A 163 -17.46 -3.71 -26.62
C ILE A 163 -17.55 -5.12 -27.20
N GLU A 164 -18.75 -5.71 -27.25
CA GLU A 164 -19.04 -7.00 -27.88
C GLU A 164 -18.85 -6.99 -29.40
N LYS A 165 -18.88 -5.82 -30.03
CA LYS A 165 -18.68 -5.63 -31.48
C LYS A 165 -17.21 -5.42 -31.83
N PHE A 166 -16.38 -5.01 -30.88
CA PHE A 166 -14.99 -4.65 -31.10
C PHE A 166 -14.18 -5.85 -31.59
N LYS A 167 -13.58 -5.74 -32.78
CA LYS A 167 -12.82 -6.81 -33.44
C LYS A 167 -11.35 -6.86 -33.02
N GLY A 168 -10.85 -5.80 -32.38
CA GLY A 168 -9.49 -5.75 -31.85
C GLY A 168 -9.31 -6.54 -30.56
N ARG A 169 -8.09 -6.55 -30.03
CA ARG A 169 -7.78 -7.24 -28.77
C ARG A 169 -8.18 -6.38 -27.58
N TYR A 170 -8.81 -6.95 -26.55
CA TYR A 170 -8.88 -6.30 -25.24
C TYR A 170 -8.48 -7.22 -24.10
N LEU A 171 -7.98 -6.65 -23.02
CA LEU A 171 -7.55 -7.36 -21.82
C LEU A 171 -7.68 -6.49 -20.57
N HIS A 172 -7.70 -7.12 -19.39
CA HIS A 172 -7.53 -6.41 -18.14
C HIS A 172 -6.04 -6.19 -17.83
N SER A 173 -5.72 -5.15 -17.05
CA SER A 173 -4.35 -4.85 -16.59
C SER A 173 -3.66 -6.02 -15.86
N ARG A 174 -4.42 -6.97 -15.32
CA ARG A 174 -3.94 -8.22 -14.70
C ARG A 174 -3.15 -9.08 -15.71
N ASP A 175 -3.58 -9.09 -16.96
CA ASP A 175 -3.07 -9.98 -18.00
C ASP A 175 -1.98 -9.30 -18.86
N TYR A 176 -1.69 -8.02 -18.59
CA TYR A 176 -0.57 -7.31 -19.20
C TYR A 176 0.76 -7.72 -18.56
N LYS A 177 1.81 -7.88 -19.38
CA LYS A 177 3.15 -8.31 -18.95
C LYS A 177 4.26 -7.42 -19.48
N ASP A 178 4.17 -7.07 -20.75
CA ASP A 178 5.08 -6.16 -21.44
C ASP A 178 4.36 -5.46 -22.61
N ALA A 179 5.04 -4.49 -23.22
CA ALA A 179 4.53 -3.69 -24.32
C ALA A 179 4.64 -4.35 -25.71
N GLN A 180 5.24 -5.54 -25.86
CA GLN A 180 5.65 -6.05 -27.18
C GLN A 180 4.45 -6.22 -28.12
N ALA A 181 3.34 -6.78 -27.62
CA ALA A 181 2.12 -7.01 -28.38
C ALA A 181 1.39 -5.73 -28.85
N PHE A 182 1.84 -4.56 -28.40
CA PHE A 182 1.26 -3.25 -28.70
C PHE A 182 2.12 -2.38 -29.62
N THR A 183 3.25 -2.92 -30.09
CA THR A 183 4.16 -2.23 -31.02
C THR A 183 3.41 -1.83 -32.30
N ASP A 184 3.58 -0.58 -32.72
CA ASP A 184 2.91 0.01 -33.89
C ASP A 184 1.36 -0.06 -33.87
N LYS A 185 0.76 -0.26 -32.68
CA LYS A 185 -0.70 -0.26 -32.50
C LYS A 185 -1.24 1.05 -31.97
N ARG A 186 -2.52 1.29 -32.19
CA ARG A 186 -3.32 2.34 -31.55
C ARG A 186 -4.04 1.74 -30.35
N VAL A 187 -3.70 2.20 -29.15
CA VAL A 187 -4.12 1.55 -27.90
C VAL A 187 -4.90 2.50 -27.01
N VAL A 188 -6.04 2.05 -26.49
CA VAL A 188 -6.77 2.75 -25.44
C VAL A 188 -6.49 2.07 -24.09
N VAL A 189 -6.00 2.83 -23.11
CA VAL A 189 -5.89 2.41 -21.71
C VAL A 189 -7.01 3.08 -20.92
N ILE A 190 -7.85 2.29 -20.27
CA ILE A 190 -9.04 2.76 -19.55
C ILE A 190 -8.76 2.77 -18.06
N GLY A 191 -8.88 3.95 -17.45
CA GLY A 191 -8.66 4.16 -16.02
C GLY A 191 -7.27 4.72 -15.74
N ILE A 192 -7.20 5.63 -14.76
CA ILE A 192 -5.97 6.36 -14.38
C ILE A 192 -5.52 6.03 -12.96
N GLY A 193 -5.66 4.77 -12.54
CA GLY A 193 -4.90 4.26 -11.39
C GLY A 193 -3.42 4.10 -11.71
N ASN A 194 -2.60 3.69 -10.73
CA ASN A 194 -1.17 3.46 -10.94
C ASN A 194 -0.90 2.51 -12.12
N SER A 195 -1.64 1.40 -12.24
CA SER A 195 -1.53 0.53 -13.40
C SER A 195 -1.89 1.26 -14.70
N GLY A 196 -2.97 2.03 -14.73
CA GLY A 196 -3.37 2.77 -15.93
C GLY A 196 -2.32 3.76 -16.42
N SER A 197 -1.69 4.51 -15.50
CA SER A 197 -0.61 5.43 -15.84
C SER A 197 0.65 4.70 -16.31
N ASP A 198 1.05 3.65 -15.59
CA ASP A 198 2.29 2.91 -15.89
C ASP A 198 2.18 2.20 -17.24
N LEU A 199 1.06 1.52 -17.48
CA LEU A 199 0.79 0.83 -18.75
C LEU A 199 0.69 1.82 -19.92
N ALA A 200 0.02 2.97 -19.73
CA ALA A 200 -0.03 3.99 -20.77
C ALA A 200 1.37 4.50 -21.13
N VAL A 201 2.23 4.76 -20.13
CA VAL A 201 3.61 5.18 -20.34
C VAL A 201 4.42 4.11 -21.05
N GLU A 202 4.39 2.87 -20.57
CA GLU A 202 5.19 1.76 -21.13
C GLU A 202 4.78 1.44 -22.56
N ILE A 203 3.49 1.28 -22.83
CA ILE A 203 2.96 1.03 -24.17
C ILE A 203 3.30 2.18 -25.12
N SER A 204 3.30 3.42 -24.65
CA SER A 204 3.61 4.60 -25.48
C SER A 204 5.06 4.66 -25.97
N GLN A 205 5.93 3.75 -25.52
CA GLN A 205 7.30 3.66 -26.03
C GLN A 205 7.31 3.09 -27.44
N THR A 206 6.52 2.06 -27.73
CA THR A 206 6.54 1.32 -29.01
C THR A 206 5.23 1.40 -29.79
N ALA A 207 4.11 1.77 -29.17
CA ALA A 207 2.83 1.93 -29.85
C ALA A 207 2.84 3.07 -30.86
N GLN A 208 1.99 2.99 -31.89
CA GLN A 208 1.76 4.11 -32.81
C GLN A 208 1.15 5.30 -32.06
N GLN A 209 0.14 5.04 -31.22
CA GLN A 209 -0.51 6.05 -30.39
C GLN A 209 -1.16 5.42 -29.16
N VAL A 210 -1.01 6.04 -27.99
CA VAL A 210 -1.76 5.67 -26.79
C VAL A 210 -2.78 6.74 -26.43
N PHE A 211 -3.99 6.30 -26.08
CA PHE A 211 -5.05 7.13 -25.50
C PHE A 211 -5.29 6.69 -24.06
N LEU A 212 -5.12 7.60 -23.09
CA LEU A 212 -5.41 7.34 -21.69
C LEU A 212 -6.79 7.90 -21.36
N SER A 213 -7.79 7.02 -21.30
CA SER A 213 -9.18 7.38 -21.03
C SER A 213 -9.44 7.45 -19.51
N THR A 214 -9.99 8.58 -19.06
CA THR A 214 -10.40 8.77 -17.67
C THR A 214 -11.72 9.50 -17.57
N ARG A 215 -12.64 8.94 -16.77
CA ARG A 215 -13.94 9.55 -16.45
C ARG A 215 -13.86 10.70 -15.44
N ARG A 216 -12.77 10.79 -14.67
CA ARG A 216 -12.67 11.72 -13.52
C ARG A 216 -11.47 12.64 -13.56
N GLY A 217 -10.41 12.29 -14.28
CA GLY A 217 -9.08 12.85 -14.04
C GLY A 217 -8.43 12.25 -12.78
N ALA A 218 -7.21 12.67 -12.48
CA ALA A 218 -6.48 12.34 -11.26
C ALA A 218 -5.35 13.36 -11.01
N TRP A 219 -5.01 13.54 -9.74
CA TRP A 219 -3.79 14.25 -9.34
C TRP A 219 -2.60 13.29 -9.45
N ILE A 220 -1.57 13.67 -10.21
CA ILE A 220 -0.41 12.82 -10.49
C ILE A 220 0.77 13.27 -9.63
N PHE A 221 1.19 12.37 -8.76
CA PHE A 221 2.37 12.50 -7.90
C PHE A 221 3.63 11.97 -8.61
N ASN A 222 4.79 12.31 -8.07
CA ASN A 222 6.12 11.85 -8.46
C ASN A 222 6.81 11.16 -7.29
N ARG A 223 7.67 10.18 -7.58
CA ARG A 223 8.57 9.57 -6.61
C ARG A 223 9.69 10.52 -6.22
N VAL A 224 10.26 11.24 -7.20
CA VAL A 224 11.38 12.17 -6.98
C VAL A 224 10.88 13.47 -6.34
N GLY A 225 10.99 13.59 -5.01
CA GLY A 225 10.55 14.75 -4.24
C GLY A 225 11.55 15.90 -4.22
N ASP A 226 11.39 16.79 -3.23
CA ASP A 226 12.25 17.97 -3.06
C ASP A 226 13.72 17.55 -2.90
N GLN A 227 14.63 18.23 -3.60
CA GLN A 227 16.07 17.94 -3.63
C GLN A 227 16.42 16.50 -4.07
N GLY A 228 15.51 15.80 -4.74
CA GLY A 228 15.73 14.42 -5.21
C GLY A 228 15.50 13.34 -4.15
N TYR A 229 15.07 13.71 -2.93
CA TYR A 229 14.69 12.73 -1.91
C TYR A 229 13.39 12.01 -2.28
N PRO A 230 13.18 10.77 -1.82
CA PRO A 230 11.91 10.08 -2.02
C PRO A 230 10.73 10.86 -1.42
N ILE A 231 9.66 11.07 -2.18
CA ILE A 231 8.56 11.97 -1.80
C ILE A 231 7.89 11.58 -0.48
N ASP A 232 7.80 10.29 -0.19
CA ASP A 232 7.15 9.76 1.01
C ASP A 232 7.97 10.04 2.27
N THR A 233 9.30 10.05 2.20
CA THR A 233 10.16 10.48 3.33
C THR A 233 9.94 11.95 3.69
N ILE A 234 9.57 12.78 2.69
CA ILE A 234 9.29 14.20 2.88
C ILE A 234 7.87 14.41 3.40
N LEU A 235 6.88 13.73 2.83
CA LEU A 235 5.46 13.97 3.13
C LEU A 235 5.02 13.28 4.43
N THR A 236 5.53 12.09 4.71
CA THR A 236 5.06 11.22 5.80
C THR A 236 5.93 11.41 7.05
N THR A 237 5.81 12.58 7.68
CA THR A 237 6.50 12.94 8.94
C THR A 237 5.50 13.23 10.04
N ARG A 238 5.88 13.01 11.31
CA ARG A 238 4.98 13.26 12.45
C ARG A 238 4.61 14.74 12.56
N LEU A 239 5.56 15.65 12.36
CA LEU A 239 5.29 17.09 12.36
C LEU A 239 4.28 17.47 11.28
N LYS A 240 4.41 16.97 10.05
CA LYS A 240 3.45 17.30 8.99
C LYS A 240 2.06 16.75 9.29
N THR A 241 1.96 15.52 9.79
CA THR A 241 0.67 14.96 10.21
C THR A 241 0.05 15.76 11.36
N PHE A 242 0.84 16.21 12.33
CA PHE A 242 0.37 17.09 13.40
C PHE A 242 -0.16 18.43 12.84
N LEU A 243 0.62 19.10 11.99
CA LEU A 243 0.20 20.36 11.36
C LEU A 243 -1.05 20.18 10.49
N GLN A 244 -1.15 19.07 9.75
CA GLN A 244 -2.35 18.73 8.96
C GLN A 244 -3.59 18.54 9.83
N GLY A 245 -3.44 18.02 11.06
CA GLY A 245 -4.53 17.91 12.03
C GLY A 245 -5.01 19.25 12.58
N LEU A 246 -4.17 20.30 12.53
CA LEU A 246 -4.51 21.67 12.95
C LEU A 246 -5.10 22.51 11.81
N LEU A 247 -4.79 22.18 10.57
CA LEU A 247 -5.24 22.91 9.38
C LEU A 247 -6.56 22.35 8.85
N SER A 248 -7.37 23.20 8.20
CA SER A 248 -8.55 22.71 7.49
C SER A 248 -8.15 21.83 6.30
N SER A 249 -9.03 20.91 5.92
CA SER A 249 -8.82 20.04 4.76
C SER A 249 -8.62 20.83 3.46
N SER A 250 -9.30 21.97 3.30
CA SER A 250 -9.13 22.84 2.13
C SER A 250 -7.73 23.41 2.05
N ILE A 251 -7.19 23.98 3.13
CA ILE A 251 -5.84 24.58 3.13
C ILE A 251 -4.79 23.52 2.78
N THR A 252 -4.93 22.33 3.36
CA THR A 252 -4.01 21.21 3.08
C THR A 252 -4.10 20.76 1.62
N CYS A 253 -5.32 20.69 1.06
CA CYS A 253 -5.52 20.40 -0.36
C CYS A 253 -4.95 21.53 -1.25
N ASP A 254 -5.21 22.79 -0.94
CA ASP A 254 -4.73 23.96 -1.71
C ASP A 254 -3.20 23.97 -1.79
N TYR A 255 -2.52 23.73 -0.67
CA TYR A 255 -1.06 23.63 -0.62
C TYR A 255 -0.54 22.50 -1.53
N MET A 256 -1.12 21.30 -1.39
CA MET A 256 -0.66 20.15 -2.15
C MET A 256 -0.99 20.27 -3.65
N GLU A 257 -2.18 20.75 -4.00
CA GLU A 257 -2.57 21.00 -5.40
C GLU A 257 -1.69 22.06 -6.05
N LYS A 258 -1.31 23.12 -5.32
CA LYS A 258 -0.31 24.10 -5.80
C LYS A 258 1.05 23.43 -6.02
N LYS A 259 1.51 22.60 -5.08
CA LYS A 259 2.78 21.87 -5.21
C LYS A 259 2.78 20.94 -6.43
N LEU A 260 1.71 20.19 -6.67
CA LEU A 260 1.59 19.31 -7.83
C LEU A 260 1.50 20.10 -9.14
N ASN A 261 0.73 21.21 -9.18
CA ASN A 261 0.63 22.05 -10.37
C ASN A 261 1.92 22.80 -10.70
N ALA A 262 2.77 23.08 -9.70
CA ALA A 262 4.09 23.67 -9.93
C ALA A 262 5.01 22.75 -10.75
N ARG A 263 4.80 21.43 -10.70
CA ARG A 263 5.49 20.46 -11.56
C ARG A 263 4.94 20.51 -12.99
N PHE A 264 3.62 20.41 -13.15
CA PHE A 264 2.91 20.62 -14.40
C PHE A 264 1.42 20.92 -14.13
N ASP A 265 0.83 21.84 -14.87
CA ASP A 265 -0.57 22.26 -14.67
C ASP A 265 -1.53 21.13 -15.13
N HIS A 266 -2.23 20.53 -14.18
CA HIS A 266 -3.11 19.40 -14.46
C HIS A 266 -4.30 19.78 -15.34
N SER A 267 -4.72 21.05 -15.35
CA SER A 267 -5.82 21.52 -16.22
C SER A 267 -5.34 21.60 -17.66
N ARG A 268 -4.15 22.15 -17.89
CA ARG A 268 -3.54 22.24 -19.23
C ARG A 268 -3.25 20.86 -19.84
N TYR A 269 -2.98 19.86 -18.99
CA TYR A 269 -2.70 18.49 -19.41
C TYR A 269 -3.96 17.60 -19.48
N GLY A 270 -5.16 18.15 -19.24
CA GLY A 270 -6.42 17.40 -19.31
C GLY A 270 -6.62 16.37 -18.18
N LEU A 271 -5.90 16.51 -17.07
CA LEU A 271 -5.90 15.56 -15.95
C LEU A 271 -6.62 16.06 -14.70
N LYS A 272 -6.86 17.37 -14.57
CA LYS A 272 -7.43 17.98 -13.37
C LYS A 272 -8.81 17.38 -13.04
N PRO A 273 -8.97 16.73 -11.88
CA PRO A 273 -10.25 16.19 -11.50
C PRO A 273 -11.18 17.25 -10.87
N LYS A 274 -12.47 16.91 -10.76
CA LYS A 274 -13.46 17.71 -10.01
C LYS A 274 -13.26 17.65 -8.49
N HIS A 275 -12.62 16.58 -7.99
CA HIS A 275 -12.37 16.37 -6.55
C HIS A 275 -11.00 16.91 -6.13
N ARG A 276 -10.83 17.12 -4.82
CA ARG A 276 -9.56 17.58 -4.23
C ARG A 276 -8.53 16.45 -4.16
N VAL A 277 -7.25 16.83 -3.98
CA VAL A 277 -6.10 15.90 -4.02
C VAL A 277 -6.16 14.73 -3.03
N PHE A 278 -6.67 14.94 -1.81
CA PHE A 278 -6.75 13.88 -0.79
C PHE A 278 -8.08 13.12 -0.77
N GLN A 279 -8.93 13.32 -1.79
CA GLN A 279 -10.22 12.64 -1.96
C GLN A 279 -10.13 11.40 -2.88
N GLN A 280 -8.93 11.03 -3.32
CA GLN A 280 -8.67 9.86 -4.15
C GLN A 280 -7.34 9.23 -3.72
N HIS A 281 -7.20 7.91 -3.90
CA HIS A 281 -5.90 7.28 -3.76
C HIS A 281 -4.90 7.83 -4.80
N PRO A 282 -3.68 8.23 -4.40
CA PRO A 282 -2.75 8.91 -5.28
C PRO A 282 -2.32 8.02 -6.45
N THR A 283 -2.27 8.63 -7.64
CA THR A 283 -1.60 8.04 -8.80
C THR A 283 -0.20 8.61 -8.87
N VAL A 284 0.83 7.76 -8.83
CA VAL A 284 2.24 8.13 -8.80
C VAL A 284 2.87 7.70 -10.12
N ASN A 285 3.31 8.65 -10.93
CA ASN A 285 4.03 8.36 -12.15
C ASN A 285 4.94 9.54 -12.53
N ASP A 286 6.25 9.27 -12.57
CA ASP A 286 7.27 10.27 -12.87
C ASP A 286 7.30 10.63 -14.37
N ASP A 287 6.90 9.71 -15.25
CA ASP A 287 7.09 9.82 -16.70
C ASP A 287 5.85 10.33 -17.46
N LEU A 288 4.66 10.13 -16.90
CA LEU A 288 3.39 10.42 -17.58
C LEU A 288 3.30 11.85 -18.14
N PRO A 289 3.68 12.92 -17.39
CA PRO A 289 3.65 14.27 -17.95
C PRO A 289 4.52 14.42 -19.20
N ASN A 290 5.71 13.79 -19.22
CA ASN A 290 6.63 13.85 -20.35
C ASN A 290 6.09 13.07 -21.57
N ARG A 291 5.36 11.97 -21.34
CA ARG A 291 4.67 11.23 -22.42
C ARG A 291 3.47 11.99 -22.98
N ILE A 292 2.80 12.80 -22.15
CA ILE A 292 1.70 13.66 -22.60
C ILE A 292 2.21 14.83 -23.44
N ILE A 293 3.21 15.57 -22.97
CA ILE A 293 3.72 16.75 -23.69
C ILE A 293 4.35 16.39 -25.04
N SER A 294 4.91 15.17 -25.17
CA SER A 294 5.42 14.64 -26.44
C SER A 294 4.33 14.04 -27.35
N GLY A 295 3.07 14.06 -26.93
CA GLY A 295 1.93 13.53 -27.71
C GLY A 295 1.85 12.01 -27.79
N ARG A 296 2.80 11.28 -27.18
CA ARG A 296 2.85 9.81 -27.17
C ARG A 296 1.69 9.19 -26.38
N VAL A 297 1.27 9.86 -25.31
CA VAL A 297 0.02 9.58 -24.58
C VAL A 297 -0.92 10.78 -24.76
N ARG A 298 -2.13 10.53 -25.25
CA ARG A 298 -3.19 11.55 -25.34
C ARG A 298 -4.26 11.25 -24.30
N VAL A 299 -4.48 12.16 -23.37
CA VAL A 299 -5.55 12.02 -22.37
C VAL A 299 -6.90 12.23 -23.07
N LYS A 300 -7.86 11.36 -22.78
CA LYS A 300 -9.22 11.40 -23.33
C LYS A 300 -10.25 11.31 -22.19
N PRO A 301 -11.47 11.83 -22.39
CA PRO A 301 -12.56 11.58 -21.46
C PRO A 301 -12.96 10.10 -21.50
N ASN A 302 -14.04 9.75 -20.81
CA ASN A 302 -14.51 8.37 -20.80
C ASN A 302 -14.98 7.92 -22.20
N ILE A 303 -15.05 6.60 -22.40
CA ILE A 303 -15.60 6.01 -23.62
C ILE A 303 -17.13 6.08 -23.56
N GLN A 304 -17.75 6.55 -24.63
CA GLN A 304 -19.19 6.54 -24.82
C GLN A 304 -19.67 5.21 -25.43
N GLU A 305 -19.04 4.75 -26.52
CA GLU A 305 -19.34 3.48 -27.20
C GLU A 305 -18.12 2.99 -27.97
N PHE A 306 -17.97 1.67 -28.09
CA PHE A 306 -17.05 1.03 -29.03
C PHE A 306 -17.78 0.62 -30.32
N THR A 307 -17.10 0.80 -31.46
CA THR A 307 -17.50 0.19 -32.72
C THR A 307 -16.63 -1.04 -33.00
N GLU A 308 -16.74 -1.64 -34.19
CA GLU A 308 -15.89 -2.76 -34.58
C GLU A 308 -14.39 -2.45 -34.55
N THR A 309 -13.98 -1.19 -34.81
CA THR A 309 -12.58 -0.81 -34.99
C THR A 309 -12.20 0.52 -34.33
N SER A 310 -13.13 1.17 -33.62
CA SER A 310 -12.90 2.51 -33.06
C SER A 310 -13.54 2.71 -31.71
N ALA A 311 -13.05 3.70 -30.98
CA ALA A 311 -13.62 4.20 -29.74
C ALA A 311 -14.22 5.59 -29.96
N ILE A 312 -15.47 5.78 -29.52
CA ILE A 312 -16.14 7.07 -29.46
C ILE A 312 -16.07 7.55 -28.01
N PHE A 313 -15.55 8.75 -27.79
CA PHE A 313 -15.38 9.33 -26.45
C PHE A 313 -16.54 10.29 -26.11
N GLU A 314 -16.75 10.57 -24.82
CA GLU A 314 -17.82 11.45 -24.34
C GLU A 314 -17.76 12.91 -24.87
N ASP A 315 -16.62 13.34 -25.41
CA ASP A 315 -16.46 14.64 -26.08
C ASP A 315 -16.85 14.61 -27.58
N GLY A 316 -17.34 13.47 -28.08
CA GLY A 316 -17.69 13.25 -29.48
C GLY A 316 -16.49 12.93 -30.37
N THR A 317 -15.26 12.90 -29.85
CA THR A 317 -14.10 12.50 -30.65
C THR A 317 -14.13 10.99 -30.93
N ARG A 318 -13.63 10.60 -32.10
CA ARG A 318 -13.52 9.21 -32.53
C ARG A 318 -12.08 8.89 -32.88
N GLU A 319 -11.58 7.75 -32.42
CA GLU A 319 -10.23 7.27 -32.74
C GLU A 319 -10.30 5.81 -33.17
N ASP A 320 -9.58 5.43 -34.22
CA ASP A 320 -9.38 4.01 -34.54
C ASP A 320 -8.48 3.36 -33.48
N VAL A 321 -8.78 2.12 -33.11
CA VAL A 321 -8.17 1.40 -31.99
C VAL A 321 -7.95 -0.05 -32.35
N ASP A 322 -6.72 -0.53 -32.18
CA ASP A 322 -6.36 -1.93 -32.39
C ASP A 322 -6.47 -2.76 -31.09
N ALA A 323 -6.21 -2.11 -29.94
CA ALA A 323 -6.22 -2.77 -28.65
C ALA A 323 -6.74 -1.91 -27.50
N ILE A 324 -7.36 -2.56 -26.52
CA ILE A 324 -7.90 -1.93 -25.31
C ILE A 324 -7.31 -2.60 -24.06
N VAL A 325 -6.84 -1.79 -23.11
CA VAL A 325 -6.36 -2.25 -21.81
C VAL A 325 -7.25 -1.68 -20.71
N PHE A 326 -8.02 -2.53 -20.05
CA PHE A 326 -8.85 -2.16 -18.90
C PHE A 326 -7.99 -2.13 -17.63
N ALA A 327 -7.54 -0.94 -17.22
CA ALA A 327 -6.89 -0.70 -15.93
C ALA A 327 -7.92 -0.27 -14.86
N THR A 328 -9.02 -1.02 -14.79
CA THR A 328 -10.23 -0.70 -14.01
C THR A 328 -10.19 -1.21 -12.56
N GLY A 329 -9.08 -1.84 -12.16
CA GLY A 329 -8.80 -2.23 -10.79
C GLY A 329 -9.25 -3.64 -10.45
N TYR A 330 -9.43 -3.92 -9.17
CA TYR A 330 -9.65 -5.26 -8.66
C TYR A 330 -10.80 -5.28 -7.66
N SER A 331 -11.44 -6.44 -7.56
CA SER A 331 -12.32 -6.80 -6.45
C SER A 331 -11.63 -7.82 -5.55
N PHE A 332 -12.20 -8.04 -4.36
CA PHE A 332 -11.76 -9.09 -3.47
C PHE A 332 -12.92 -9.87 -2.88
N SER A 333 -12.67 -11.13 -2.58
CA SER A 333 -13.60 -12.06 -1.94
C SER A 333 -12.82 -13.12 -1.18
N PHE A 334 -13.49 -13.79 -0.24
CA PHE A 334 -12.89 -14.83 0.58
C PHE A 334 -13.75 -16.11 0.49
N PRO A 335 -13.76 -16.79 -0.67
CA PRO A 335 -14.67 -17.92 -0.92
C PRO A 335 -14.44 -19.11 0.02
N PHE A 336 -13.25 -19.20 0.64
CA PHE A 336 -12.91 -20.21 1.62
C PHE A 336 -13.47 -19.93 3.02
N LEU A 337 -14.00 -18.73 3.33
CA LEU A 337 -14.57 -18.42 4.64
C LEU A 337 -16.08 -18.65 4.64
N GLU A 338 -16.53 -19.76 5.22
CA GLU A 338 -17.95 -20.10 5.27
C GLU A 338 -18.69 -19.27 6.31
N GLY A 339 -19.59 -18.38 5.85
CA GLY A 339 -20.55 -17.67 6.71
C GLY A 339 -19.95 -16.68 7.72
N CYS A 340 -18.63 -16.47 7.74
CA CYS A 340 -17.96 -15.63 8.74
C CYS A 340 -17.85 -14.16 8.34
N VAL A 341 -17.73 -13.87 7.03
CA VAL A 341 -17.65 -12.51 6.51
C VAL A 341 -18.41 -12.42 5.19
N LYS A 342 -19.05 -11.28 4.95
CA LYS A 342 -19.68 -10.97 3.67
C LYS A 342 -18.98 -9.77 3.05
N VAL A 343 -18.48 -9.93 1.83
CA VAL A 343 -17.95 -8.83 1.03
C VAL A 343 -19.01 -8.41 0.02
N VAL A 344 -19.39 -7.13 0.02
CA VAL A 344 -20.29 -6.55 -0.97
C VAL A 344 -19.61 -5.34 -1.57
N GLU A 345 -19.32 -5.37 -2.88
CA GLU A 345 -18.66 -4.26 -3.59
C GLU A 345 -17.38 -3.76 -2.89
N ASN A 346 -16.51 -4.69 -2.50
CA ASN A 346 -15.27 -4.44 -1.74
C ASN A 346 -15.47 -3.81 -0.35
N GLN A 347 -16.69 -3.81 0.20
CA GLN A 347 -16.94 -3.44 1.59
C GLN A 347 -17.02 -4.69 2.46
N ILE A 348 -16.36 -4.63 3.62
CA ILE A 348 -16.34 -5.70 4.61
C ILE A 348 -16.26 -5.06 6.01
N PRO A 349 -17.17 -5.39 6.95
CA PRO A 349 -17.18 -4.80 8.29
C PRO A 349 -16.13 -5.47 9.16
N LEU A 350 -14.94 -4.89 9.23
CA LEU A 350 -13.84 -5.38 10.06
C LEU A 350 -13.35 -4.29 11.00
N TYR A 351 -13.32 -4.58 12.29
CA TYR A 351 -12.75 -3.71 13.31
C TYR A 351 -11.29 -3.44 12.96
N LYS A 352 -10.96 -2.16 12.76
CA LYS A 352 -9.67 -1.68 12.27
C LYS A 352 -9.16 -2.41 11.02
N PHE A 353 -10.04 -2.83 10.11
CA PHE A 353 -9.71 -3.62 8.91
C PHE A 353 -9.09 -4.99 9.18
N MET A 354 -9.30 -5.54 10.39
CA MET A 354 -8.66 -6.80 10.84
C MET A 354 -9.64 -7.82 11.38
N PHE A 355 -10.48 -7.48 12.35
CA PHE A 355 -11.26 -8.46 13.10
C PHE A 355 -12.75 -8.40 12.75
N PRO A 356 -13.41 -9.52 12.42
CA PRO A 356 -14.86 -9.54 12.31
C PRO A 356 -15.51 -9.31 13.68
N PRO A 357 -16.40 -8.31 13.84
CA PRO A 357 -16.91 -7.91 15.16
C PRO A 357 -17.87 -8.94 15.77
N GLU A 358 -18.55 -9.74 14.94
CA GLU A 358 -19.58 -10.71 15.35
C GLU A 358 -19.00 -12.03 15.89
N LEU A 359 -17.68 -12.19 15.95
CA LEU A 359 -17.06 -13.42 16.44
C LEU A 359 -17.07 -13.48 17.97
N GLU A 360 -17.58 -14.58 18.51
CA GLU A 360 -17.63 -14.88 19.94
C GLU A 360 -16.22 -15.05 20.54
N LYS A 361 -15.26 -15.47 19.72
CA LYS A 361 -13.84 -15.60 20.06
C LYS A 361 -12.99 -14.86 19.01
N PRO A 362 -12.07 -13.98 19.41
CA PRO A 362 -11.28 -13.17 18.48
C PRO A 362 -10.10 -13.96 17.91
N THR A 363 -10.36 -15.07 17.23
CA THR A 363 -9.35 -16.03 16.72
C THR A 363 -9.25 -16.05 15.19
N LEU A 364 -9.81 -15.05 14.50
CA LEU A 364 -9.66 -14.83 13.07
C LEU A 364 -9.32 -13.36 12.81
N ALA A 365 -8.26 -13.09 12.04
CA ALA A 365 -7.90 -11.73 11.65
C ALA A 365 -7.44 -11.64 10.19
N PHE A 366 -7.73 -10.52 9.53
CA PHE A 366 -7.26 -10.19 8.19
C PHE A 366 -6.02 -9.31 8.26
N ILE A 367 -4.99 -9.68 7.51
CA ILE A 367 -3.71 -8.96 7.48
C ILE A 367 -3.44 -8.45 6.06
N GLY A 368 -3.28 -7.13 5.93
CA GLY A 368 -3.05 -6.46 4.65
C GLY A 368 -4.30 -6.30 3.78
N LEU A 369 -5.51 -6.41 4.36
CA LEU A 369 -6.75 -6.01 3.69
C LEU A 369 -6.99 -4.50 3.86
N ILE A 370 -6.07 -3.70 3.34
CA ILE A 370 -6.03 -2.26 3.54
C ILE A 370 -5.27 -1.56 2.41
N GLN A 371 -5.66 -0.33 2.07
CA GLN A 371 -4.98 0.53 1.10
C GLN A 371 -4.50 1.83 1.77
N PRO A 372 -3.25 1.86 2.25
CA PRO A 372 -2.71 3.04 2.89
C PRO A 372 -2.25 4.11 1.90
N LEU A 373 -2.28 5.38 2.33
CA LEU A 373 -1.41 6.43 1.80
C LEU A 373 0.02 6.25 2.34
N GLY A 374 0.66 5.15 1.95
CA GLY A 374 1.97 4.71 2.45
C GLY A 374 2.27 3.26 2.07
N ALA A 375 3.24 2.64 2.74
CA ALA A 375 3.61 1.25 2.48
C ALA A 375 2.74 0.26 3.28
N ILE A 376 2.35 -0.85 2.65
CA ILE A 376 1.52 -1.89 3.27
C ILE A 376 2.31 -2.82 4.18
N MET A 377 3.58 -3.14 3.84
CA MET A 377 4.41 -4.09 4.58
C MET A 377 4.57 -3.76 6.07
N PRO A 378 4.94 -2.53 6.48
CA PRO A 378 5.03 -2.18 7.90
C PRO A 378 3.66 -2.16 8.59
N ILE A 379 2.59 -1.85 7.86
CA ILE A 379 1.21 -1.95 8.38
C ILE A 379 0.87 -3.41 8.66
N SER A 380 1.06 -4.31 7.71
CA SER A 380 0.80 -5.74 7.87
C SER A 380 1.63 -6.36 8.99
N GLU A 381 2.87 -5.89 9.20
CA GLU A 381 3.67 -6.30 10.35
C GLU A 381 3.02 -5.88 11.66
N LEU A 382 2.59 -4.63 11.78
CA LEU A 382 1.97 -4.12 13.01
C LEU A 382 0.59 -4.75 13.27
N GLN A 383 -0.19 -4.99 12.21
CA GLN A 383 -1.41 -5.79 12.26
C GLN A 383 -1.13 -7.20 12.79
N SER A 384 -0.09 -7.85 12.27
CA SER A 384 0.30 -9.21 12.68
C SER A 384 0.75 -9.25 14.15
N ARG A 385 1.58 -8.29 14.58
CA ARG A 385 2.00 -8.15 15.99
C ARG A 385 0.82 -7.99 16.94
N TRP A 386 -0.19 -7.21 16.54
CA TRP A 386 -1.38 -7.03 17.38
C TRP A 386 -2.25 -8.29 17.38
N ALA A 387 -2.51 -8.88 16.21
CA ALA A 387 -3.33 -10.09 16.09
C ALA A 387 -2.79 -11.27 16.90
N THR A 388 -1.48 -11.53 16.87
CA THR A 388 -0.89 -12.64 17.63
C THR A 388 -1.00 -12.45 19.14
N ARG A 389 -0.97 -11.21 19.63
CA ARG A 389 -1.16 -10.89 21.04
C ARG A 389 -2.62 -10.99 21.47
N VAL A 390 -3.56 -10.60 20.59
CA VAL A 390 -4.99 -10.87 20.79
C VAL A 390 -5.25 -12.36 20.88
N PHE A 391 -4.67 -13.17 19.98
CA PHE A 391 -4.82 -14.62 20.02
C PHE A 391 -4.26 -15.25 21.31
N LYS A 392 -3.26 -14.63 21.94
CA LYS A 392 -2.74 -15.07 23.24
C LYS A 392 -3.53 -14.56 24.44
N GLY A 393 -4.47 -13.64 24.25
CA GLY A 393 -5.14 -12.94 25.35
C GLY A 393 -4.27 -11.93 26.07
N LEU A 394 -3.15 -11.50 25.47
CA LEU A 394 -2.29 -10.43 26.01
C LEU A 394 -2.82 -9.03 25.66
N ASN A 395 -3.71 -8.96 24.68
CA ASN A 395 -4.46 -7.78 24.29
C ASN A 395 -5.92 -8.20 24.09
N GLU A 396 -6.86 -7.38 24.56
CA GLU A 396 -8.28 -7.65 24.43
C GLU A 396 -8.88 -6.73 23.34
N LEU A 397 -9.90 -7.23 22.64
CA LEU A 397 -10.74 -6.40 21.78
C LEU A 397 -11.83 -5.76 22.63
N PRO A 398 -12.32 -4.56 22.26
CA PRO A 398 -13.47 -3.97 22.94
C PRO A 398 -14.75 -4.76 22.65
N LEU A 399 -15.85 -4.35 23.26
CA LEU A 399 -17.15 -5.00 23.06
C LEU A 399 -17.61 -4.89 21.60
N GLN A 400 -18.46 -5.82 21.16
CA GLN A 400 -18.96 -5.86 19.78
C GLN A 400 -19.55 -4.52 19.33
N HIS A 401 -20.40 -3.89 20.14
CA HIS A 401 -21.02 -2.62 19.79
C HIS A 401 -20.00 -1.47 19.62
N ASP A 402 -18.91 -1.46 20.39
CA ASP A 402 -17.82 -0.49 20.24
C ASP A 402 -17.02 -0.74 18.95
N MET A 403 -16.81 -2.01 18.60
CA MET A 403 -16.18 -2.38 17.33
C MET A 403 -17.03 -1.96 16.13
N GLU A 404 -18.35 -2.19 16.19
CA GLU A 404 -19.30 -1.77 15.17
C GLU A 404 -19.38 -0.25 15.03
N ALA A 405 -19.34 0.49 16.15
CA ALA A 405 -19.26 1.94 16.14
C ALA A 405 -17.96 2.46 15.47
N ASP A 406 -16.79 1.88 15.78
CA ASP A 406 -15.51 2.21 15.10
C ASP A 406 -15.59 1.93 13.59
N ILE A 407 -16.21 0.82 13.19
CA ILE A 407 -16.40 0.45 11.78
C ILE A 407 -17.25 1.50 11.06
N GLU A 408 -18.41 1.87 11.64
CA GLU A 408 -19.30 2.83 11.00
C GLU A 408 -18.70 4.24 10.98
N GLU A 409 -18.04 4.68 12.06
CA GLU A 409 -17.33 5.96 12.09
C GLU A 409 -16.28 6.04 10.97
N LYS A 410 -15.45 5.00 10.81
CA LYS A 410 -14.44 4.95 9.75
C LYS A 410 -15.07 4.91 8.36
N LYS A 411 -16.15 4.14 8.17
CA LYS A 411 -16.88 4.07 6.91
C LYS A 411 -17.47 5.43 6.54
N GLU A 412 -18.09 6.14 7.49
CA GLU A 412 -18.60 7.48 7.28
C GLU A 412 -17.48 8.48 6.98
N ALA A 413 -16.39 8.49 7.76
CA ALA A 413 -15.27 9.38 7.55
C ALA A 413 -14.64 9.17 6.15
N MET A 414 -14.53 7.91 5.72
CA MET A 414 -14.03 7.56 4.40
C MET A 414 -15.00 7.99 3.29
N ALA A 415 -16.30 7.78 3.48
CA ALA A 415 -17.33 8.20 2.52
C ALA A 415 -17.43 9.73 2.38
N LYS A 416 -17.21 10.48 3.46
CA LYS A 416 -17.14 11.96 3.47
C LYS A 416 -15.90 12.47 2.73
N ARG A 417 -14.77 11.76 2.85
CA ARG A 417 -13.49 12.17 2.25
C ARG A 417 -13.29 11.72 0.82
N TYR A 418 -13.49 10.44 0.52
CA TYR A 418 -13.09 9.83 -0.75
C TYR A 418 -14.22 9.85 -1.78
N VAL A 419 -13.86 9.98 -3.06
CA VAL A 419 -14.82 9.87 -4.15
C VAL A 419 -15.45 8.48 -4.18
N LYS A 420 -16.79 8.44 -4.30
CA LYS A 420 -17.57 7.19 -4.34
C LYS A 420 -17.11 6.27 -5.48
N SER A 421 -16.46 5.17 -5.11
CA SER A 421 -15.94 4.14 -6.00
C SER A 421 -15.61 2.87 -5.20
N GLN A 422 -15.81 1.69 -5.78
CA GLN A 422 -15.45 0.39 -5.18
C GLN A 422 -13.95 0.23 -4.89
N ARG A 423 -13.10 1.14 -5.38
CA ARG A 423 -11.67 1.19 -5.06
C ARG A 423 -11.38 1.85 -3.69
N HIS A 424 -12.29 2.69 -3.19
CA HIS A 424 -12.06 3.49 -1.97
C HIS A 424 -12.90 2.97 -0.79
N THR A 425 -12.75 1.70 -0.45
CA THR A 425 -13.49 1.05 0.65
C THR A 425 -12.62 0.69 1.86
N ILE A 426 -11.29 0.74 1.69
CA ILE A 426 -10.30 0.30 2.68
C ILE A 426 -9.12 1.29 2.79
N GLN A 427 -9.37 2.58 2.57
CA GLN A 427 -8.32 3.61 2.58
C GLN A 427 -7.96 4.05 4.00
N VAL A 428 -6.66 4.21 4.27
CA VAL A 428 -6.17 4.80 5.53
C VAL A 428 -5.01 5.76 5.32
N ASP A 429 -4.84 6.71 6.24
CA ASP A 429 -3.61 7.49 6.33
C ASP A 429 -2.56 6.72 7.14
N TYR A 430 -1.33 6.69 6.64
CA TYR A 430 -0.26 5.84 7.19
C TYR A 430 0.02 6.08 8.68
N ILE A 431 0.43 7.29 9.08
CA ILE A 431 0.81 7.58 10.47
C ILE A 431 -0.36 7.41 11.44
N PRO A 432 -1.57 7.96 11.19
CA PRO A 432 -2.71 7.80 12.09
C PRO A 432 -3.05 6.33 12.36
N TYR A 433 -3.07 5.48 11.31
CA TYR A 433 -3.38 4.06 11.44
C TYR A 433 -2.25 3.28 12.13
N MET A 434 -0.99 3.53 11.75
CA MET A 434 0.16 2.91 12.42
C MET A 434 0.18 3.25 13.92
N ASP A 435 -0.05 4.52 14.27
CA ASP A 435 -0.12 4.96 15.67
C ASP A 435 -1.33 4.39 16.42
N GLU A 436 -2.45 4.15 15.73
CA GLU A 436 -3.64 3.52 16.29
C GLU A 436 -3.34 2.08 16.71
N LEU A 437 -2.77 1.26 15.82
CA LEU A 437 -2.35 -0.10 16.15
C LEU A 437 -1.22 -0.13 17.17
N ALA A 438 -0.25 0.78 17.05
CA ALA A 438 0.88 0.87 17.97
C ALA A 438 0.44 1.24 19.40
N ARG A 439 -0.68 1.96 19.57
CA ARG A 439 -1.29 2.22 20.88
C ARG A 439 -1.87 0.96 21.49
N GLN A 440 -2.61 0.15 20.71
CA GLN A 440 -3.13 -1.13 21.17
C GLN A 440 -1.99 -2.07 21.63
N LEU A 441 -0.86 -2.01 20.94
CA LEU A 441 0.35 -2.78 21.27
C LEU A 441 1.21 -2.19 22.39
N GLY A 442 1.03 -0.93 22.77
CA GLY A 442 1.92 -0.21 23.70
C GLY A 442 3.30 0.18 23.12
N VAL A 443 3.47 0.09 21.80
CA VAL A 443 4.75 0.30 21.08
C VAL A 443 4.87 1.66 20.42
N LYS A 444 3.81 2.49 20.45
CA LYS A 444 3.87 3.87 19.96
C LYS A 444 4.96 4.65 20.71
N PRO A 445 5.91 5.31 20.02
CA PRO A 445 6.93 6.13 20.68
C PRO A 445 6.28 7.27 21.48
N ASN A 446 6.82 7.54 22.68
CA ASN A 446 6.42 8.69 23.48
C ASN A 446 7.43 9.82 23.25
N LEU A 447 7.04 10.81 22.44
CA LEU A 447 7.91 11.93 22.06
C LEU A 447 8.36 12.77 23.25
N LEU A 448 7.51 12.99 24.26
CA LEU A 448 7.86 13.76 25.45
C LEU A 448 8.95 13.05 26.26
N SER A 449 8.78 11.74 26.47
CA SER A 449 9.77 10.91 27.15
C SER A 449 11.08 10.84 26.36
N LEU A 450 11.01 10.69 25.03
CA LEU A 450 12.20 10.70 24.17
C LEU A 450 12.90 12.05 24.23
N PHE A 451 12.19 13.17 24.22
CA PHE A 451 12.79 14.50 24.30
C PHE A 451 13.61 14.70 25.57
N LEU A 452 13.19 14.09 26.68
CA LEU A 452 13.91 14.15 27.96
C LEU A 452 15.10 13.18 28.05
N THR A 453 15.04 12.03 27.37
CA THR A 453 16.00 10.93 27.53
C THR A 453 17.00 10.81 26.37
N ASP A 454 16.57 11.13 25.15
CA ASP A 454 17.37 11.15 23.93
C ASP A 454 16.87 12.24 22.96
N PRO A 455 17.24 13.51 23.20
CA PRO A 455 16.76 14.64 22.38
C PRO A 455 17.09 14.49 20.90
N ARG A 456 18.23 13.88 20.55
CA ARG A 456 18.64 13.67 19.16
C ARG A 456 17.66 12.72 18.46
N LEU A 457 17.35 11.59 19.07
CA LEU A 457 16.36 10.66 18.54
C LEU A 457 14.96 11.30 18.51
N ALA A 458 14.58 12.05 19.55
CA ALA A 458 13.28 12.72 19.61
C ALA A 458 13.05 13.67 18.43
N MET A 459 14.08 14.46 18.07
CA MET A 459 14.03 15.36 16.92
C MET A 459 13.89 14.59 15.61
N GLU A 460 14.64 13.51 15.41
CA GLU A 460 14.53 12.69 14.20
C GLU A 460 13.17 11.99 14.09
N VAL A 461 12.62 11.49 15.21
CA VAL A 461 11.29 10.87 15.26
C VAL A 461 10.19 11.90 14.96
N ALA A 462 10.33 13.15 15.44
CA ALA A 462 9.35 14.20 15.26
C ALA A 462 9.39 14.86 13.87
N LEU A 463 10.59 15.21 13.39
CA LEU A 463 10.81 16.01 12.19
C LEU A 463 11.16 15.17 10.96
N GLY A 464 11.87 14.06 11.17
CA GLY A 464 12.28 13.14 10.12
C GLY A 464 11.14 12.27 9.58
N PRO A 465 11.44 11.40 8.61
CA PRO A 465 10.46 10.46 8.08
C PRO A 465 9.95 9.51 9.16
N CYS A 466 8.65 9.25 9.16
CA CYS A 466 8.02 8.31 10.10
C CYS A 466 8.27 6.86 9.68
N THR A 467 9.52 6.42 9.74
CA THR A 467 9.96 5.08 9.32
C THR A 467 9.44 3.98 10.26
N PRO A 468 9.27 2.74 9.75
CA PRO A 468 8.76 1.62 10.54
C PRO A 468 9.57 1.31 11.81
N TYR A 469 10.88 1.60 11.81
CA TYR A 469 11.79 1.41 12.94
C TYR A 469 11.27 2.04 14.24
N GLN A 470 10.55 3.16 14.14
CA GLN A 470 10.00 3.89 15.29
C GLN A 470 9.08 3.02 16.16
N TYR A 471 8.42 2.03 15.57
CA TYR A 471 7.49 1.11 16.25
C TYR A 471 8.18 -0.10 16.91
N ARG A 472 9.52 -0.09 16.93
CA ARG A 472 10.40 -1.05 17.65
C ARG A 472 11.30 -0.35 18.68
N LEU A 473 11.10 0.95 18.93
CA LEU A 473 11.84 1.69 19.96
C LEU A 473 11.49 1.26 21.40
N ARG A 474 10.28 0.73 21.61
CA ARG A 474 9.76 0.36 22.93
C ARG A 474 8.68 -0.70 22.84
N GLY A 475 8.29 -1.22 24.00
CA GLY A 475 7.21 -2.18 24.15
C GLY A 475 7.58 -3.58 23.64
N PRO A 476 6.59 -4.48 23.50
CA PRO A 476 6.82 -5.85 23.09
C PRO A 476 7.55 -5.96 21.74
N GLY A 477 8.64 -6.74 21.75
CA GLY A 477 9.48 -6.95 20.57
C GLY A 477 10.34 -5.74 20.19
N ALA A 478 10.70 -4.86 21.13
CA ALA A 478 11.68 -3.81 20.85
C ALA A 478 12.96 -4.36 20.20
N TRP A 479 13.56 -3.59 19.29
CA TRP A 479 14.75 -3.99 18.54
C TRP A 479 15.92 -3.07 18.89
N ALA A 480 17.04 -3.65 19.32
CA ALA A 480 18.22 -2.89 19.74
C ALA A 480 18.77 -1.96 18.65
N GLY A 481 18.66 -2.36 17.37
CA GLY A 481 19.09 -1.56 16.22
C GLY A 481 18.13 -0.44 15.82
N ALA A 482 16.94 -0.31 16.42
CA ALA A 482 15.91 0.63 15.97
C ALA A 482 16.38 2.09 16.04
N ARG A 483 17.04 2.46 17.13
CA ARG A 483 17.62 3.80 17.30
C ARG A 483 18.62 4.12 16.20
N GLU A 484 19.57 3.22 15.99
CA GLU A 484 20.64 3.43 15.00
C GLU A 484 20.08 3.47 13.58
N ALA A 485 19.14 2.59 13.25
CA ALA A 485 18.45 2.59 11.98
C ALA A 485 17.77 3.94 11.70
N ILE A 486 17.07 4.52 12.68
CA ILE A 486 16.45 5.85 12.53
C ILE A 486 17.50 6.93 12.28
N LEU A 487 18.57 6.97 13.07
CA LEU A 487 19.58 8.03 12.97
C LEU A 487 20.45 7.95 11.71
N THR A 488 20.54 6.77 11.07
CA THR A 488 21.36 6.53 9.87
C THR A 488 20.55 6.37 8.59
N GLN A 489 19.21 6.49 8.64
CA GLN A 489 18.33 6.29 7.48
C GLN A 489 18.66 7.19 6.29
N GLN A 490 19.07 8.45 6.55
CA GLN A 490 19.49 9.37 5.50
C GLN A 490 20.73 8.87 4.76
N GLN A 491 21.69 8.26 5.45
CA GLN A 491 22.88 7.69 4.84
C GLN A 491 22.51 6.55 3.90
N ARG A 492 21.62 5.65 4.33
CA ARG A 492 21.12 4.55 3.48
C ARG A 492 20.30 5.04 2.28
N ILE A 493 19.57 6.15 2.41
CA ILE A 493 18.85 6.78 1.29
C ILE A 493 19.83 7.32 0.24
N LEU A 494 20.94 7.94 0.67
CA LEU A 494 21.91 8.57 -0.23
C LEU A 494 22.91 7.57 -0.81
N LYS A 495 23.24 6.50 -0.09
CA LYS A 495 24.21 5.48 -0.50
C LYS A 495 24.04 4.97 -1.94
N PRO A 496 22.86 4.55 -2.42
CA PRO A 496 22.69 4.06 -3.79
C PRO A 496 22.66 5.18 -4.85
N LEU A 497 22.61 6.45 -4.43
CA LEU A 497 22.57 7.62 -5.32
C LEU A 497 23.96 8.25 -5.51
N GLN A 498 24.78 8.27 -4.45
CA GLN A 498 26.13 8.85 -4.45
C GLN A 498 27.18 7.84 -4.99
N THR A 499 26.91 7.27 -6.16
CA THR A 499 27.78 6.26 -6.81
C THR A 499 28.98 6.86 -7.54
N ARG A 500 29.01 8.20 -7.66
CA ARG A 500 30.16 8.97 -8.15
C ARG A 500 30.52 10.03 -7.10
N PRO A 501 31.78 10.11 -6.65
CA PRO A 501 32.21 11.16 -5.74
C PRO A 501 32.12 12.53 -6.43
N VAL A 502 31.64 13.52 -5.68
CA VAL A 502 31.59 14.92 -6.07
C VAL A 502 32.23 15.70 -4.93
N GLU A 503 33.14 16.63 -5.23
CA GLU A 503 33.64 17.56 -4.22
C GLU A 503 32.48 18.39 -3.70
N GLU A 504 32.13 18.24 -2.43
CA GLU A 504 31.15 19.11 -1.80
C GLU A 504 31.74 20.52 -1.77
N SER A 505 31.15 21.46 -2.53
CA SER A 505 31.46 22.87 -2.33
C SER A 505 31.10 23.20 -0.88
N THR A 506 32.07 23.62 -0.08
CA THR A 506 31.90 24.08 1.31
C THR A 506 31.12 25.39 1.34
N SER A 507 29.89 25.39 0.86
CA SER A 507 28.91 26.40 1.22
C SER A 507 28.27 25.91 2.51
N ALA A 508 28.51 26.64 3.61
CA ALA A 508 27.86 26.34 4.88
C ALA A 508 26.35 26.17 4.64
N PRO A 509 25.69 25.16 5.23
CA PRO A 509 24.26 24.97 5.02
C PRO A 509 23.57 26.27 5.40
N ALA A 510 22.96 26.93 4.41
CA ALA A 510 22.23 28.16 4.65
C ALA A 510 21.10 27.83 5.62
N MET A 511 21.21 28.31 6.86
CA MET A 511 20.16 28.14 7.86
C MET A 511 18.83 28.57 7.21
N PRO A 512 17.82 27.68 7.11
CA PRO A 512 16.58 28.00 6.42
C PRO A 512 16.00 29.30 6.97
N LEU A 513 15.46 30.16 6.10
CA LEU A 513 14.98 31.50 6.47
C LEU A 513 14.05 31.47 7.69
N ILE A 514 13.26 30.40 7.83
CA ILE A 514 12.35 30.20 8.96
C ILE A 514 13.07 30.04 10.30
N PHE A 515 14.22 29.37 10.36
CA PHE A 515 15.02 29.26 11.59
C PHE A 515 15.74 30.56 11.89
N LYS A 516 16.14 31.33 10.86
CA LYS A 516 16.64 32.70 11.06
C LYS A 516 15.54 33.62 11.58
N LEU A 517 14.31 33.49 11.09
CA LEU A 517 13.13 34.24 11.54
C LEU A 517 12.72 33.84 12.96
N ILE A 518 12.63 32.54 13.27
CA ILE A 518 12.31 32.05 14.61
C ILE A 518 13.41 32.45 15.60
N GLY A 519 14.68 32.32 15.22
CA GLY A 519 15.82 32.79 16.00
C GLY A 519 15.75 34.30 16.23
N ALA A 520 15.47 35.10 15.20
CA ALA A 520 15.31 36.54 15.32
C ALA A 520 14.11 36.93 16.21
N VAL A 521 12.98 36.26 16.06
CA VAL A 521 11.79 36.47 16.91
C VAL A 521 12.06 36.05 18.36
N ALA A 522 12.76 34.95 18.59
CA ALA A 522 13.14 34.50 19.93
C ALA A 522 14.15 35.45 20.58
N ILE A 523 15.13 35.95 19.82
CA ILE A 523 16.09 36.96 20.28
C ILE A 523 15.37 38.27 20.58
N LEU A 524 14.46 38.72 19.71
CA LEU A 524 13.66 39.92 19.95
C LEU A 524 12.77 39.75 21.19
N ALA A 525 12.10 38.61 21.36
CA ALA A 525 11.30 38.32 22.54
C ALA A 525 12.14 38.29 23.83
N ALA A 526 13.37 37.76 23.77
CA ALA A 526 14.31 37.77 24.89
C ALA A 526 14.81 39.20 25.22
N ILE A 527 15.05 40.04 24.20
CA ILE A 527 15.43 41.44 24.40
C ILE A 527 14.27 42.25 25.00
N PHE A 528 13.04 42.04 24.53
CA PHE A 528 11.83 42.70 25.05
C PHE A 528 11.38 42.21 26.43
N THR A 529 11.94 41.12 26.94
CA THR A 529 11.70 40.66 28.32
C THR A 529 12.77 41.13 29.31
N TYR A 530 13.86 41.74 28.81
CA TYR A 530 14.96 42.31 29.61
C TYR A 530 15.06 43.85 29.52
N LEU A 531 14.22 44.49 28.70
CA LEU A 531 13.89 45.92 28.72
C LEU A 531 12.57 46.10 29.46
#